data_AF-A0A496W0Q2-F1
#
_entry.id   AF-A0A496W0Q2-F1
#
_cell.length_a   1.000
_cell.length_b   1.000
_cell.length_c   1.000
_cell.angle_alpha   90.00
_cell.angle_beta   90.00
_cell.angle_gamma   90.00
#
_symmetry.space_group_name_H-M   'P 1'
#
loop_
_entity.id
_entity.type
_entity.pdbx_description
1 polymer ?
#
loop_
_entity_poly.entity_id
_entity_poly.type
_entity_poly.pdbx_seq_one_letter_code
_entity_poly.pdbx_strand_id
1 'polypeptide(L)'
;MYITSSQLIVFFGALEIAQLATPLRYFAITPELLILTSNEEDRSGYTAEEIEAANETLAVVEEAITYASQEMDSYFVKNYNLPLSENILETNPISGFCGDIVRYRLSKSHPKQEIKDRYESCLRWLRDIATGKAGIVDLETESGATPTGNKILIQQTLSNFNWGKY
;
A
#
# COMPACT_ATOMS: atom_id res chain seq x y z
N MET A 1 0.85 9.46 5.22
CA MET A 1 -0.07 8.93 4.20
C MET A 1 0.75 8.09 3.23
N TYR A 2 0.30 6.89 2.87
CA TYR A 2 1.11 5.92 2.13
C TYR A 2 0.79 5.78 0.64
N ILE A 3 -0.33 6.36 0.20
CA ILE A 3 -0.75 6.38 -1.19
C ILE A 3 -1.60 7.63 -1.42
N THR A 4 -1.49 8.26 -2.59
CA THR A 4 -2.36 9.38 -2.98
C THR A 4 -3.63 8.87 -3.71
N SER A 5 -4.67 9.71 -3.79
CA SER A 5 -5.88 9.40 -4.55
C SER A 5 -5.56 9.12 -6.03
N SER A 6 -4.70 9.94 -6.66
CA SER A 6 -4.25 9.71 -8.04
C SER A 6 -3.49 8.39 -8.19
N GLN A 7 -2.59 8.03 -7.26
CA GLN A 7 -1.88 6.74 -7.29
C GLN A 7 -2.84 5.56 -7.13
N LEU A 8 -3.82 5.67 -6.23
CA LEU A 8 -4.84 4.65 -6.02
C LEU A 8 -5.66 4.40 -7.29
N ILE A 9 -6.07 5.49 -7.96
CA ILE A 9 -6.80 5.45 -9.23
C ILE A 9 -5.96 4.76 -10.32
N VAL A 10 -4.66 5.02 -10.39
CA VAL A 10 -3.75 4.37 -11.36
C VAL A 10 -3.57 2.88 -11.04
N PHE A 11 -3.46 2.50 -9.77
CA PHE A 11 -3.22 1.10 -9.37
C PHE A 11 -4.41 0.19 -9.64
N PHE A 12 -5.64 0.67 -9.38
CA PHE A 12 -6.84 -0.18 -9.42
C PHE A 12 -7.83 0.19 -10.52
N GLY A 13 -7.61 1.32 -11.17
CA GLY A 13 -8.47 1.85 -12.23
C GLY A 13 -9.57 2.75 -11.70
N ALA A 14 -9.76 3.88 -12.39
CA ALA A 14 -10.76 4.89 -12.03
C ALA A 14 -12.19 4.33 -12.01
N LEU A 15 -12.54 3.40 -12.90
CA LEU A 15 -13.88 2.79 -12.94
C LEU A 15 -14.22 2.05 -11.65
N GLU A 16 -13.29 1.23 -11.15
CA GLU A 16 -13.52 0.49 -9.93
C GLU A 16 -13.66 1.44 -8.73
N ILE A 17 -12.75 2.42 -8.61
CA ILE A 17 -12.78 3.37 -7.50
C ILE A 17 -14.06 4.20 -7.53
N ALA A 18 -14.49 4.69 -8.70
CA ALA A 18 -15.74 5.43 -8.85
C ALA A 18 -16.94 4.58 -8.38
N GLN A 19 -17.01 3.31 -8.78
CA GLN A 19 -18.10 2.42 -8.39
C GLN A 19 -18.13 2.13 -6.88
N LEU A 20 -16.98 2.01 -6.23
CA LEU A 20 -16.89 1.71 -4.80
C LEU A 20 -17.13 2.94 -3.93
N ALA A 21 -16.57 4.09 -4.34
CA ALA A 21 -16.53 5.29 -3.51
C ALA A 21 -17.76 6.19 -3.69
N THR A 22 -18.42 6.18 -4.85
CA THR A 22 -19.54 7.10 -5.09
C THR A 22 -20.65 6.90 -4.04
N PRO A 23 -21.07 7.97 -3.33
CA PRO A 23 -22.15 7.87 -2.36
C PRO A 23 -23.46 7.40 -3.01
N LEU A 24 -24.25 6.58 -2.30
CA LEU A 24 -25.47 5.96 -2.82
C LEU A 24 -26.57 6.96 -3.27
N ARG A 25 -26.45 8.23 -2.90
CA ARG A 25 -27.37 9.29 -3.34
C ARG A 25 -27.08 9.81 -4.75
N TYR A 26 -25.93 9.48 -5.33
CA TYR A 26 -25.54 9.83 -6.68
C TYR A 26 -25.52 8.58 -7.57
N PHE A 27 -25.65 8.81 -8.87
CA PHE A 27 -25.22 7.82 -9.85
C PHE A 27 -23.70 7.75 -9.84
N ALA A 28 -23.14 6.57 -10.12
CA ALA A 28 -21.70 6.39 -10.21
C ALA A 28 -21.11 7.41 -11.20
N ILE A 29 -20.17 8.22 -10.72
CA ILE A 29 -19.49 9.22 -11.55
C ILE A 29 -18.67 8.54 -12.64
N THR A 30 -18.43 9.24 -13.74
CA THR A 30 -17.60 8.68 -14.81
C THR A 30 -16.13 8.56 -14.37
N PRO A 31 -15.40 7.53 -14.86
CA PRO A 31 -13.98 7.38 -14.55
C PRO A 31 -13.16 8.62 -14.90
N GLU A 32 -13.49 9.29 -16.02
CA GLU A 32 -12.82 10.50 -16.48
C GLU A 32 -13.01 11.66 -15.50
N LEU A 33 -14.24 11.87 -15.00
CA LEU A 33 -14.51 12.93 -14.04
C LEU A 33 -13.78 12.71 -12.71
N LEU A 34 -13.65 11.45 -12.27
CA LEU A 34 -12.86 11.11 -11.09
C LEU A 34 -11.38 11.45 -11.28
N ILE A 35 -10.79 11.12 -12.44
CA ILE A 35 -9.38 11.44 -12.76
C ILE A 35 -9.17 12.95 -12.78
N LEU A 36 -10.04 13.69 -13.47
CA LEU A 36 -9.97 15.16 -13.54
C LEU A 36 -10.09 15.77 -12.15
N THR A 37 -10.96 15.22 -11.30
CA THR A 37 -11.14 15.69 -9.92
C THR A 37 -9.93 15.40 -9.05
N SER A 38 -9.31 14.21 -9.15
CA SER A 38 -8.09 13.89 -8.38
C SER A 38 -6.86 14.68 -8.80
N ASN A 39 -6.79 15.10 -10.07
CA ASN A 39 -5.66 15.87 -10.60
C ASN A 39 -5.90 17.39 -10.56
N GLU A 40 -7.05 17.84 -10.06
CA GLU A 40 -7.47 19.24 -10.08
C GLU A 40 -7.48 19.88 -11.49
N GLU A 41 -7.86 19.09 -12.49
CA GLU A 41 -7.91 19.50 -13.91
C GLU A 41 -9.25 20.19 -14.28
N ASP A 42 -9.35 20.65 -15.54
CA ASP A 42 -10.55 21.32 -16.03
C ASP A 42 -11.76 20.39 -16.08
N ARG A 43 -12.84 20.84 -15.43
CA ARG A 43 -14.14 20.12 -15.31
C ARG A 43 -15.30 20.98 -15.83
N SER A 44 -15.01 22.05 -16.58
CA SER A 44 -16.02 23.00 -17.08
C SER A 44 -17.09 22.38 -17.99
N GLY A 45 -16.83 21.19 -18.55
CA GLY A 45 -17.79 20.44 -19.37
C GLY A 45 -18.85 19.63 -18.58
N TYR A 46 -18.75 19.58 -17.25
CA TYR A 46 -19.65 18.83 -16.39
C TYR A 46 -20.66 19.73 -15.68
N THR A 47 -21.81 19.16 -15.30
CA THR A 47 -22.84 19.85 -14.52
C THR A 47 -22.37 20.11 -13.08
N ALA A 48 -23.00 21.06 -12.39
CA ALA A 48 -22.67 21.36 -11.00
C ALA A 48 -22.93 20.14 -10.08
N GLU A 49 -23.99 19.39 -10.35
CA GLU A 49 -24.35 18.16 -9.65
C GLU A 49 -23.32 17.05 -9.85
N GLU A 50 -22.77 16.90 -11.07
CA GLU A 50 -21.70 15.94 -11.34
C GLU A 50 -20.39 16.31 -10.65
N ILE A 51 -20.02 17.60 -10.67
CA ILE A 51 -18.83 18.10 -9.97
C ILE A 51 -18.96 17.88 -8.47
N GLU A 52 -20.13 18.12 -7.89
CA GLU A 52 -20.38 17.88 -6.47
C GLU A 52 -20.27 16.40 -6.12
N ALA A 53 -20.91 15.53 -6.92
CA ALA A 53 -20.79 14.08 -6.75
C ALA A 53 -19.33 13.61 -6.82
N ALA A 54 -18.52 14.20 -7.71
CA ALA A 54 -17.12 13.87 -7.86
C ALA A 54 -16.27 14.34 -6.67
N ASN A 55 -16.49 15.57 -6.17
CA ASN A 55 -15.81 16.09 -4.99
C ASN A 55 -16.09 15.23 -3.75
N GLU A 56 -17.36 14.85 -3.55
CA GLU A 56 -17.72 13.97 -2.44
C GLU A 56 -17.14 12.57 -2.58
N THR A 57 -17.14 12.03 -3.80
CA THR A 57 -16.53 10.72 -4.06
C THR A 57 -15.03 10.75 -3.74
N LEU A 58 -14.32 11.82 -4.13
CA LEU A 58 -12.92 12.00 -3.79
C LEU A 58 -12.70 12.12 -2.27
N ALA A 59 -13.55 12.86 -1.56
CA ALA A 59 -13.49 12.99 -0.11
C ALA A 59 -13.65 11.63 0.61
N VAL A 60 -14.54 10.77 0.13
CA VAL A 60 -14.69 9.39 0.65
C VAL A 60 -13.43 8.56 0.42
N VAL A 61 -12.77 8.71 -0.74
CA VAL A 61 -11.50 8.04 -1.04
C VAL A 61 -10.39 8.52 -0.09
N GLU A 62 -10.27 9.83 0.11
CA GLU A 62 -9.25 10.43 0.99
C GLU A 62 -9.44 10.05 2.46
N GLU A 63 -10.68 10.00 2.93
CA GLU A 63 -10.99 9.49 4.27
C GLU A 63 -10.57 8.03 4.41
N ALA A 64 -10.86 7.19 3.41
CA ALA A 64 -10.47 5.79 3.42
C ALA A 64 -8.94 5.61 3.41
N ILE A 65 -8.21 6.41 2.62
CA ILE A 65 -6.74 6.45 2.59
C ILE A 65 -6.16 6.86 3.95
N THR A 66 -6.77 7.87 4.58
CA THR A 66 -6.35 8.34 5.91
C THR A 66 -6.48 7.24 6.94
N TYR A 67 -7.63 6.55 6.96
CA TYR A 67 -7.85 5.42 7.85
C TYR A 67 -6.90 4.26 7.59
N ALA A 68 -6.68 3.89 6.33
CA ALA A 68 -5.74 2.82 5.98
C ALA A 68 -4.31 3.16 6.41
N SER A 69 -3.91 4.43 6.26
CA SER A 69 -2.59 4.90 6.72
C SER A 69 -2.45 4.78 8.24
N GLN A 70 -3.47 5.20 9.00
CA GLN A 70 -3.48 5.08 10.46
C GLN A 70 -3.45 3.62 10.93
N GLU A 71 -4.16 2.72 10.23
CA GLU A 71 -4.14 1.28 10.51
C GLU A 71 -2.73 0.72 10.32
N MET A 72 -2.06 1.06 9.21
CA MET A 72 -0.68 0.64 8.95
C MET A 72 0.32 1.23 9.96
N ASP A 73 0.18 2.51 10.32
CA ASP A 73 1.00 3.18 11.34
C ASP A 73 0.99 2.42 12.67
N SER A 74 -0.16 1.86 13.05
CA SER A 74 -0.31 1.08 14.28
C SER A 74 0.56 -0.20 14.32
N TYR A 75 0.91 -0.76 13.15
CA TYR A 75 1.81 -1.90 13.04
C TYR A 75 3.28 -1.49 12.95
N PHE A 76 3.57 -0.34 12.34
CA PHE A 76 4.94 0.13 12.12
C PHE A 76 5.56 0.80 13.35
N VAL A 77 4.77 1.48 14.17
CA VAL A 77 5.24 2.31 15.31
C VAL A 77 6.17 1.57 16.29
N LYS A 78 6.07 0.23 16.36
CA LYS A 78 6.93 -0.58 17.23
C LYS A 78 8.36 -0.75 16.71
N ASN A 79 8.53 -0.79 15.38
CA ASN A 79 9.79 -1.19 14.74
C ASN A 79 10.40 -0.08 13.87
N TYR A 80 9.64 0.96 13.52
CA TYR A 80 10.06 2.05 12.64
C TYR A 80 9.68 3.41 13.22
N ASN A 81 10.49 4.43 12.90
CA ASN A 81 10.14 5.81 13.18
C ASN A 81 9.08 6.29 12.19
N LEU A 82 8.09 7.02 12.70
CA LEU A 82 7.04 7.62 11.90
C LEU A 82 7.20 9.15 11.84
N PRO A 83 6.92 9.79 10.69
CA PRO A 83 6.51 9.19 9.41
C PRO A 83 7.65 8.42 8.72
N LEU A 84 7.32 7.37 7.96
CA LEU A 84 8.29 6.63 7.13
C LEU A 84 8.90 7.57 6.07
N SER A 85 10.17 7.36 5.72
CA SER A 85 10.87 8.13 4.67
C SER A 85 10.34 7.78 3.27
N GLU A 86 10.46 8.70 2.32
CA GLU A 86 10.04 8.48 0.93
C GLU A 86 10.78 7.30 0.29
N ASN A 87 12.08 7.12 0.56
CA ASN A 87 12.86 5.99 0.08
C ASN A 87 12.27 4.62 0.48
N ILE A 88 11.80 4.53 1.73
CA ILE A 88 11.13 3.34 2.25
C ILE A 88 9.83 3.09 1.46
N LEU A 89 9.06 4.12 1.16
CA LEU A 89 7.80 3.99 0.43
C LEU A 89 8.01 3.51 -1.01
N GLU A 90 9.07 3.96 -1.68
CA GLU A 90 9.39 3.59 -3.06
C GLU A 90 9.96 2.17 -3.20
N THR A 91 10.76 1.73 -2.20
CA THR A 91 11.46 0.44 -2.26
C THR A 91 10.58 -0.75 -1.84
N ASN A 92 9.51 -0.48 -1.08
CA ASN A 92 8.68 -1.50 -0.45
C ASN A 92 7.25 -1.48 -0.99
N PRO A 93 6.50 -2.60 -0.91
CA PRO A 93 5.12 -2.68 -1.40
C PRO A 93 4.08 -1.95 -0.52
N ILE A 94 4.48 -0.90 0.21
CA ILE A 94 3.66 -0.22 1.21
C ILE A 94 2.44 0.44 0.57
N SER A 95 2.62 1.17 -0.54
CA SER A 95 1.51 1.84 -1.22
C SER A 95 0.49 0.84 -1.79
N GLY A 96 0.96 -0.29 -2.33
CA GLY A 96 0.07 -1.36 -2.82
C GLY A 96 -0.78 -1.96 -1.69
N PHE A 97 -0.13 -2.26 -0.55
CA PHE A 97 -0.82 -2.75 0.64
C PHE A 97 -1.80 -1.74 1.24
N CYS A 98 -1.41 -0.46 1.32
CA CYS A 98 -2.32 0.61 1.73
C CYS A 98 -3.54 0.66 0.80
N GLY A 99 -3.31 0.55 -0.50
CA GLY A 99 -4.35 0.51 -1.52
C GLY A 99 -5.33 -0.66 -1.37
N ASP A 100 -4.85 -1.86 -1.04
CA ASP A 100 -5.70 -3.02 -0.78
C ASP A 100 -6.60 -2.82 0.46
N ILE A 101 -6.09 -2.20 1.52
CA ILE A 101 -6.89 -1.83 2.71
C ILE A 101 -7.97 -0.80 2.31
N VAL A 102 -7.61 0.20 1.51
CA VAL A 102 -8.55 1.22 1.02
C VAL A 102 -9.68 0.57 0.21
N ARG A 103 -9.36 -0.32 -0.74
CA ARG A 103 -10.38 -1.04 -1.52
C ARG A 103 -11.33 -1.86 -0.66
N TYR A 104 -10.79 -2.56 0.33
CA TYR A 104 -11.61 -3.33 1.26
C TYR A 104 -12.59 -2.42 2.02
N ARG A 105 -12.10 -1.28 2.50
CA ARG A 105 -12.91 -0.30 3.22
C ARG A 105 -14.00 0.32 2.34
N LEU A 106 -13.67 0.68 1.10
CA LEU A 106 -14.63 1.24 0.13
C LEU A 106 -15.68 0.22 -0.32
N SER A 107 -15.38 -1.08 -0.25
CA SER A 107 -16.30 -2.16 -0.63
C SER A 107 -17.49 -2.35 0.34
N LYS A 108 -17.55 -1.58 1.44
CA LYS A 108 -18.65 -1.55 2.42
C LYS A 108 -19.11 -2.97 2.80
N SER A 109 -20.40 -3.27 2.66
CA SER A 109 -21.01 -4.49 3.21
C SER A 109 -20.76 -5.77 2.41
N HIS A 110 -20.29 -5.68 1.15
CA HIS A 110 -20.17 -6.85 0.27
C HIS A 110 -18.86 -6.88 -0.54
N PRO A 111 -17.68 -6.92 0.12
CA PRO A 111 -16.43 -7.07 -0.61
C PRO A 111 -16.38 -8.41 -1.34
N LYS A 112 -15.94 -8.37 -2.61
CA LYS A 112 -15.63 -9.56 -3.41
C LYS A 112 -14.58 -10.41 -2.69
N GLN A 113 -14.59 -11.72 -2.92
CA GLN A 113 -13.65 -12.63 -2.26
C GLN A 113 -12.19 -12.22 -2.49
N GLU A 114 -11.85 -11.84 -3.72
CA GLU A 114 -10.51 -11.36 -4.06
C GLU A 114 -10.06 -10.15 -3.20
N ILE A 115 -10.95 -9.19 -2.97
CA ILE A 115 -10.65 -7.99 -2.16
C ILE A 115 -10.42 -8.39 -0.70
N LYS A 116 -11.20 -9.35 -0.17
CA LYS A 116 -11.00 -9.90 1.17
C LYS A 116 -9.64 -10.61 1.28
N ASP A 117 -9.32 -11.48 0.32
CA ASP A 117 -8.08 -12.26 0.34
C ASP A 117 -6.83 -11.37 0.26
N ARG A 118 -6.90 -10.28 -0.51
CA ARG A 118 -5.86 -9.24 -0.59
C ARG A 118 -5.71 -8.50 0.73
N TYR A 119 -6.81 -8.05 1.33
CA TYR A 119 -6.81 -7.40 2.64
C TYR A 119 -6.24 -8.31 3.74
N GLU A 120 -6.65 -9.58 3.78
CA GLU A 120 -6.12 -10.54 4.76
C GLU A 120 -4.62 -10.82 4.55
N SER A 121 -4.17 -10.87 3.30
CA SER A 121 -2.74 -10.99 2.97
C SER A 121 -1.94 -9.78 3.41
N CYS A 122 -2.50 -8.57 3.25
CA CYS A 122 -1.94 -7.33 3.78
C CYS A 122 -1.81 -7.38 5.31
N LEU A 123 -2.89 -7.73 6.03
CA LEU A 123 -2.87 -7.83 7.49
C LEU A 123 -1.86 -8.88 7.99
N ARG A 124 -1.68 -9.98 7.26
CA ARG A 124 -0.66 -10.99 7.58
C ARG A 124 0.75 -10.39 7.47
N TRP A 125 1.03 -9.69 6.38
CA TRP A 125 2.32 -9.02 6.19
C TRP A 125 2.59 -7.94 7.25
N LEU A 126 1.60 -7.11 7.58
CA LEU A 126 1.71 -6.10 8.65
C LEU A 126 1.98 -6.75 10.03
N ARG A 127 1.33 -7.87 10.33
CA ARG A 127 1.61 -8.67 11.54
C ARG A 127 3.01 -9.28 11.52
N ASP A 128 3.47 -9.77 10.37
CA ASP A 128 4.81 -10.31 10.23
C ASP A 128 5.87 -9.22 10.44
N ILE A 129 5.61 -8.00 9.98
CA ILE A 129 6.45 -6.83 10.28
C ILE A 129 6.43 -6.51 11.77
N ALA A 130 5.25 -6.36 12.38
CA ALA A 130 5.12 -6.02 13.80
C ALA A 130 5.74 -7.08 14.74
N THR A 131 5.77 -8.35 14.30
CA THR A 131 6.40 -9.46 15.02
C THR A 131 7.87 -9.69 14.65
N GLY A 132 8.42 -8.94 13.68
CA GLY A 132 9.82 -9.04 13.24
C GLY A 132 10.14 -10.26 12.37
N LYS A 133 9.13 -10.96 11.85
CA LYS A 133 9.31 -12.06 10.89
C LYS A 133 9.60 -11.55 9.47
N ALA A 134 9.11 -10.36 9.15
CA ALA A 134 9.43 -9.61 7.93
C ALA A 134 10.00 -8.24 8.31
N GLY A 135 10.71 -7.62 7.37
CA GLY A 135 11.27 -6.28 7.54
C GLY A 135 11.06 -5.43 6.29
N ILE A 136 10.97 -4.12 6.51
CA ILE A 136 11.02 -3.08 5.49
C ILE A 136 12.49 -2.81 5.16
N VAL A 137 12.81 -2.74 3.88
CA VAL A 137 14.15 -2.40 3.38
C VAL A 137 14.32 -0.89 3.38
N ASP A 138 15.39 -0.40 3.98
CA ASP A 138 15.81 1.01 3.93
C ASP A 138 17.16 1.08 3.18
N LEU A 139 17.16 1.70 2.00
CA LEU A 139 18.35 1.78 1.14
C LEU A 139 19.22 3.01 1.44
N GLU A 140 18.80 3.90 2.36
CA GLU A 140 19.62 5.07 2.75
C GLU A 140 20.74 4.70 3.73
N THR A 141 20.70 3.50 4.31
CA THR A 141 21.81 2.94 5.08
C THR A 141 22.67 2.02 4.23
N GLU A 142 23.73 2.58 3.62
CA GLU A 142 25.01 1.87 3.62
C GLU A 142 25.50 1.75 5.08
N SER A 143 24.86 0.87 5.85
CA SER A 143 25.35 0.46 7.15
C SER A 143 25.20 -1.05 7.22
N GLY A 144 26.33 -1.74 7.26
CA GLY A 144 26.44 -3.19 7.28
C GLY A 144 25.84 -3.81 8.55
N ALA A 145 24.52 -3.78 8.68
CA ALA A 145 23.77 -4.58 9.62
C ALA A 145 23.31 -5.85 8.89
N THR A 146 24.10 -6.91 9.03
CA THR A 146 23.62 -8.26 8.73
C THR A 146 22.39 -8.53 9.61
N PRO A 147 21.30 -9.13 9.07
CA PRO A 147 20.23 -9.61 9.93
C PRO A 147 20.84 -10.61 10.91
N THR A 148 20.62 -10.42 12.21
CA THR A 148 21.01 -11.39 13.23
C THR A 148 20.08 -12.60 13.12
N GLY A 149 20.28 -13.38 12.06
CA GLY A 149 19.95 -14.80 12.01
C GLY A 149 21.17 -15.58 12.49
N ASN A 150 20.93 -16.70 13.19
CA ASN A 150 21.98 -17.59 13.68
C ASN A 150 23.13 -17.71 12.68
N LYS A 151 24.31 -17.18 13.05
CA LYS A 151 25.53 -17.41 12.28
C LYS A 151 25.88 -18.90 12.40
N ILE A 152 25.51 -19.69 11.40
CA ILE A 152 26.12 -20.99 11.20
C ILE A 152 27.57 -20.70 10.83
N LEU A 153 28.47 -20.87 11.80
CA LEU A 153 29.91 -20.91 11.57
C LEU A 153 30.21 -22.15 10.71
N ILE A 154 30.18 -21.99 9.38
CA ILE A 154 30.79 -22.96 8.48
C ILE A 154 32.29 -22.75 8.60
N GLN A 155 32.89 -23.37 9.61
CA GLN A 155 34.32 -23.50 9.69
C GLN A 155 34.74 -24.42 8.53
N GLN A 156 35.33 -23.84 7.49
CA GLN A 156 36.03 -24.64 6.48
C GLN A 156 37.15 -25.39 7.19
N THR A 157 36.94 -26.68 7.41
CA THR A 157 38.04 -27.60 7.71
C THR A 157 38.93 -27.60 6.48
N LEU A 158 40.18 -27.17 6.61
CA LEU A 158 41.23 -27.45 5.63
C LEU A 158 41.27 -28.97 5.46
N SER A 159 40.66 -29.50 4.40
CA SER A 159 40.86 -30.90 4.07
C SER A 159 42.29 -31.03 3.55
N ASN A 160 43.11 -31.80 4.24
CA ASN A 160 44.48 -32.13 3.84
C ASN A 160 44.52 -33.10 2.63
N PHE A 161 43.53 -33.03 1.74
CA PHE A 161 43.47 -33.93 0.60
C PHE A 161 44.26 -33.32 -0.57
N ASN A 162 45.50 -33.79 -0.74
CA ASN A 162 46.37 -33.40 -1.83
C ASN A 162 46.10 -34.29 -3.06
N TRP A 163 45.41 -33.73 -4.05
CA TRP A 163 45.09 -34.39 -5.33
C TRP A 163 46.30 -34.50 -6.30
N GLY A 164 47.49 -34.05 -5.91
CA GLY A 164 48.71 -34.06 -6.74
C GLY A 164 49.54 -35.34 -6.70
N LYS A 165 48.98 -36.46 -6.25
CA LYS A 165 49.63 -37.79 -6.32
C LYS A 165 48.66 -38.86 -6.81
N TYR A 166 48.41 -38.85 -8.12
CA TYR A 166 48.06 -40.04 -8.90
C TYR A 166 48.76 -39.96 -10.25
#